data_AF-A0A4V2ZJZ1-F1
#
_entry.id   AF-A0A4V2ZJZ1-F1
#
_cell.length_a   1.000
_cell.length_b   1.000
_cell.length_c   1.000
_cell.angle_alpha   90.00
_cell.angle_beta   90.00
_cell.angle_gamma   90.00
#
_symmetry.space_group_name_H-M   'P 1'
#
loop_
_entity.id
_entity.type
_entity.pdbx_description
1 polymer ?
#
loop_
_entity_poly.entity_id
_entity_poly.type
_entity_poly.pdbx_seq_one_letter_code
_entity_poly.pdbx_strand_id
1 'polypeptide(L)'
;MIELLQSELGRMVARQIDVQHRSMPRQQVAATAARMAKMVAAMSRDDLEACHVELNRFFAVVPFTDAIPVVIAIEQKWPHHVETIPEANRRLDRIRKGGEYALLFSTEKLRHLLVCIQEIEETQ
;
A
#
# COMPACT_ATOMS: atom_id res chain seq x y z
N MET A 1 1.13 -4.30 7.96
CA MET A 1 1.10 -3.35 6.83
C MET A 1 2.33 -3.50 5.93
N ILE A 2 3.54 -3.33 6.47
CA ILE A 2 4.80 -3.39 5.70
C ILE A 2 4.92 -4.69 4.90
N GLU A 3 4.63 -5.84 5.52
CA GLU A 3 4.64 -7.14 4.83
C GLU A 3 3.69 -7.18 3.63
N LEU A 4 2.47 -6.64 3.78
CA LEU A 4 1.49 -6.58 2.70
C LEU A 4 1.99 -5.69 1.56
N LEU A 5 2.59 -4.53 1.86
CA LEU A 5 3.19 -3.64 0.87
C LEU A 5 4.37 -4.29 0.12
N GLN A 6 5.11 -5.18 0.78
CA GLN A 6 6.23 -5.92 0.22
C GLN A 6 5.83 -7.24 -0.45
N SER A 7 4.59 -7.69 -0.27
CA SER A 7 4.06 -8.91 -0.87
C SER A 7 3.79 -8.75 -2.37
N GLU A 8 3.68 -9.86 -3.09
CA GLU A 8 3.29 -9.80 -4.51
C GLU A 8 1.89 -9.23 -4.69
N LEU A 9 0.96 -9.57 -3.80
CA LEU A 9 -0.39 -9.02 -3.79
C LEU A 9 -0.38 -7.49 -3.64
N GLY A 10 0.39 -6.97 -2.68
CA GLY A 10 0.54 -5.53 -2.48
C GLY A 10 1.10 -4.84 -3.72
N ARG A 11 2.12 -5.43 -4.37
CA ARG A 11 2.65 -4.92 -5.63
C ARG A 11 1.64 -4.97 -6.77
N MET A 12 0.85 -6.04 -6.88
CA MET A 12 -0.21 -6.16 -7.89
C MET A 12 -1.25 -5.05 -7.72
N VAL A 13 -1.73 -4.84 -6.51
CA VAL A 13 -2.72 -3.79 -6.22
C VAL A 13 -2.12 -2.40 -6.42
N ALA A 14 -0.86 -2.17 -6.04
CA ALA A 14 -0.16 -0.92 -6.31
C ALA A 14 -0.07 -0.60 -7.82
N ARG A 15 0.28 -1.60 -8.64
CA ARG A 15 0.26 -1.45 -10.11
C ARG A 15 -1.13 -1.09 -10.63
N GLN A 16 -2.19 -1.66 -10.04
CA GLN A 16 -3.56 -1.34 -10.42
C GLN A 16 -3.98 0.07 -10.01
N ILE A 17 -3.50 0.57 -8.87
CA ILE A 17 -3.67 1.98 -8.47
C ILE A 17 -3.02 2.90 -9.52
N ASP A 18 -1.85 2.49 -10.04
CA ASP A 18 -1.08 3.26 -11.01
C ASP A 18 -1.67 3.30 -12.41
N VAL A 19 -2.63 2.42 -12.77
CA VAL A 19 -3.31 2.45 -14.08
C VAL A 19 -4.02 3.78 -14.33
N GLN A 20 -4.48 4.45 -13.26
CA GLN A 20 -5.11 5.77 -13.34
C GLN A 20 -4.07 6.91 -13.40
N HIS A 21 -2.79 6.62 -13.15
CA HIS A 21 -1.70 7.59 -13.19
C HIS A 21 -1.18 7.75 -14.61
N ARG A 22 -1.61 8.81 -15.31
CA ARG A 22 -0.88 9.34 -16.46
C ARG A 22 0.38 10.01 -15.93
N SER A 23 1.56 9.41 -16.08
CA SER A 23 2.77 9.99 -15.47
C SER A 23 4.03 9.92 -16.31
N MET A 24 4.96 10.79 -15.89
CA MET A 24 6.31 11.12 -16.32
C MET A 24 7.19 9.92 -16.74
N PRO A 25 8.35 10.17 -17.39
CA PRO A 25 9.33 9.12 -17.71
C PRO A 25 9.73 8.32 -16.46
N ARG A 26 9.53 6.99 -16.49
CA ARG A 26 9.73 6.06 -15.36
C ARG A 26 11.04 6.25 -14.58
N GLN A 27 12.14 6.57 -15.26
CA GLN A 27 13.45 6.72 -14.61
C GLN A 27 13.49 7.91 -13.64
N GLN A 28 12.84 9.02 -13.96
CA GLN A 28 12.82 10.21 -13.10
C GLN A 28 11.97 9.98 -11.84
N VAL A 29 10.88 9.23 -12.00
CA VAL A 29 9.98 8.86 -10.90
C VAL A 29 10.70 8.00 -9.86
N ALA A 30 11.34 6.92 -10.30
CA ALA A 30 12.05 6.01 -9.39
C ALA A 30 13.18 6.71 -8.61
N ALA A 31 13.96 7.56 -9.29
CA ALA A 31 15.02 8.33 -8.65
C ALA A 31 14.49 9.34 -7.61
N THR A 32 13.34 9.98 -7.91
CA THR A 32 12.68 10.92 -6.99
C THR A 32 12.16 10.21 -5.76
N ALA A 33 11.50 9.07 -5.93
CA ALA A 33 10.97 8.29 -4.81
C ALA A 33 12.08 7.70 -3.91
N ALA A 34 13.16 7.19 -4.51
CA ALA A 34 14.32 6.71 -3.76
C ALA A 34 14.98 7.83 -2.94
N ARG A 35 15.07 9.04 -3.51
CA ARG A 35 15.58 10.22 -2.78
C ARG A 35 14.65 10.61 -1.63
N MET A 36 13.34 10.62 -1.86
CA MET A 36 12.35 10.91 -0.84
C MET A 36 12.43 9.92 0.33
N ALA A 37 12.54 8.62 0.05
CA ALA A 37 12.68 7.61 1.09
C ALA A 37 13.93 7.84 1.96
N LYS A 38 15.06 8.23 1.34
CA LYS A 38 16.28 8.59 2.09
C LYS A 38 16.09 9.84 2.96
N MET A 39 15.41 10.87 2.45
CA MET A 39 15.13 12.08 3.22
C MET A 39 14.25 11.77 4.43
N VAL A 40 13.12 11.10 4.21
CA VAL A 40 12.22 10.63 5.29
C VAL A 40 12.98 9.80 6.32
N ALA A 41 13.85 8.89 5.89
CA ALA A 41 14.66 8.07 6.78
C ALA A 41 15.66 8.88 7.62
N ALA A 42 16.05 10.09 7.19
CA ALA A 42 16.94 10.99 7.92
C ALA A 42 16.22 12.03 8.81
N MET A 43 14.96 12.38 8.52
CA MET A 43 14.18 13.41 9.23
C MET A 43 13.83 13.04 10.69
N SER A 44 13.64 14.02 11.58
CA SER A 44 13.02 13.74 12.88
C SER A 44 11.51 13.47 12.74
N ARG A 45 10.82 13.12 13.83
CA ARG A 45 9.35 13.02 13.82
C ARG A 45 8.70 14.39 13.63
N ASP A 46 9.22 15.41 14.27
CA ASP A 46 8.72 16.79 14.18
C ASP A 46 8.88 17.33 12.75
N ASP A 47 10.01 17.05 12.10
CA ASP A 47 10.21 17.43 10.69
C ASP A 47 9.20 16.74 9.77
N LEU A 48 8.88 15.46 10.04
CA LEU A 48 7.91 14.72 9.23
C LEU A 48 6.50 15.29 9.37
N GLU A 49 6.11 15.65 10.59
CA GLU A 49 4.84 16.32 10.86
C GLU A 49 4.76 17.68 10.15
N ALA A 50 5.85 18.45 10.18
CA ALA A 50 5.93 19.75 9.51
C ALA A 50 5.83 19.64 7.97
N CYS A 51 6.27 18.53 7.37
CA CYS A 51 6.26 18.31 5.92
C CYS A 51 5.02 17.54 5.40
N HIS A 52 3.94 17.47 6.17
CA HIS A 52 2.74 16.69 5.82
C HIS A 52 2.13 17.08 4.47
N VAL A 53 2.11 18.39 4.18
CA VAL A 53 1.56 18.94 2.92
C VAL A 53 2.41 18.52 1.72
N GLU A 54 3.73 18.61 1.84
CA GLU A 54 4.71 18.22 0.82
C GLU A 54 4.64 16.71 0.56
N LEU A 55 4.55 15.91 1.61
CA LEU A 55 4.36 14.46 1.50
C LEU A 55 3.06 14.13 0.79
N ASN A 56 1.95 14.78 1.15
CA ASN A 56 0.68 14.56 0.47
C ASN A 56 0.75 14.91 -1.03
N ARG A 57 1.43 16.02 -1.39
CA ARG A 57 1.68 16.38 -2.80
C ARG A 57 2.55 15.36 -3.52
N PHE A 58 3.60 14.86 -2.86
CA PHE A 58 4.44 13.80 -3.40
C PHE A 58 3.61 12.55 -3.72
N PHE A 59 2.79 12.08 -2.77
CA PHE A 59 1.92 10.94 -3.01
C PHE A 59 0.94 11.20 -4.14
N ALA A 60 0.41 12.42 -4.29
CA ALA A 60 -0.55 12.75 -5.35
C ALA A 60 0.01 12.60 -6.78
N VAL A 61 1.31 12.78 -6.98
CA VAL A 61 1.92 12.83 -8.32
C VAL A 61 2.82 11.63 -8.64
N VAL A 62 3.27 10.90 -7.62
CA VAL A 62 4.12 9.73 -7.79
C VAL A 62 3.26 8.47 -7.84
N PRO A 63 3.47 7.58 -8.85
CA PRO A 63 2.91 6.24 -8.86
C PRO A 63 3.12 5.54 -7.52
N PHE A 64 2.07 4.93 -7.01
CA PHE A 64 2.09 4.31 -5.70
C PHE A 64 3.12 3.17 -5.61
N THR A 65 3.35 2.42 -6.69
CA THR A 65 4.41 1.39 -6.73
C THR A 65 5.78 1.97 -6.37
N ASP A 66 6.11 3.14 -6.91
CA ASP A 66 7.38 3.83 -6.64
C ASP A 66 7.37 4.51 -5.25
N ALA A 67 6.21 4.88 -4.73
CA ALA A 67 6.06 5.52 -3.42
C ALA A 67 6.11 4.55 -2.22
N ILE A 68 5.96 3.22 -2.44
CA ILE A 68 5.99 2.20 -1.37
C ILE A 68 7.22 2.32 -0.44
N PRO A 69 8.47 2.48 -0.93
CA PRO A 69 9.63 2.65 -0.06
C PRO A 69 9.52 3.86 0.87
N VAL A 70 8.87 4.95 0.42
CA VAL A 70 8.63 6.14 1.25
C VAL A 70 7.62 5.82 2.34
N VAL A 71 6.51 5.14 2.00
CA VAL A 71 5.52 4.68 2.99
C VAL A 71 6.17 3.81 4.06
N ILE A 72 6.99 2.84 3.65
CA ILE A 72 7.71 1.95 4.59
C ILE A 72 8.65 2.76 5.48
N ALA A 73 9.39 3.72 4.94
CA ALA A 73 10.29 4.57 5.72
C ALA A 73 9.54 5.42 6.76
N ILE A 74 8.36 5.95 6.41
CA ILE A 74 7.48 6.65 7.37
C ILE A 74 7.03 5.69 8.47
N GLU A 75 6.47 4.53 8.10
CA GLU A 75 5.92 3.56 9.04
C GLU A 75 6.96 2.96 10.00
N GLN A 76 8.19 2.76 9.53
CA GLN A 76 9.29 2.29 10.39
C GLN A 76 9.71 3.36 11.42
N LYS A 77 9.59 4.64 11.09
CA LYS A 77 9.98 5.75 11.95
C LYS A 77 8.88 6.16 12.92
N TRP A 78 7.65 6.22 12.40
CA TRP A 78 6.46 6.62 13.13
C TRP A 78 5.29 5.75 12.67
N PRO A 79 5.00 4.67 13.40
CA PRO A 79 3.91 3.76 13.08
C PRO A 79 2.57 4.50 12.93
N HIS A 80 1.80 4.13 11.90
CA HIS A 80 0.49 4.68 11.55
C HIS A 80 0.48 6.14 11.10
N HIS A 81 1.61 6.85 11.09
CA HIS A 81 1.62 8.26 10.69
C HIS A 81 1.22 8.44 9.23
N VAL A 82 1.51 7.46 8.36
CA VAL A 82 1.11 7.53 6.95
C VAL A 82 -0.41 7.62 6.78
N GLU A 83 -1.18 7.11 7.74
CA GLU A 83 -2.65 7.11 7.72
C GLU A 83 -3.22 8.52 7.90
N THR A 84 -2.41 9.43 8.48
CA THR A 84 -2.77 10.84 8.59
C THR A 84 -2.61 11.58 7.26
N ILE A 85 -1.82 11.06 6.32
CA ILE A 85 -1.56 11.68 5.01
C ILE A 85 -2.67 11.26 4.05
N PRO A 86 -3.57 12.17 3.61
CA PRO A 86 -4.82 11.79 2.95
C PRO A 86 -4.64 10.93 1.70
N GLU A 87 -3.71 11.31 0.81
CA GLU A 87 -3.50 10.60 -0.44
C GLU A 87 -2.81 9.25 -0.24
N ALA A 88 -1.88 9.16 0.72
CA ALA A 88 -1.26 7.89 1.06
C ALA A 88 -2.26 6.93 1.70
N ASN A 89 -3.08 7.42 2.64
CA ASN A 89 -4.09 6.62 3.32
C ASN A 89 -5.13 6.07 2.33
N ARG A 90 -5.64 6.90 1.41
CA ARG A 90 -6.56 6.48 0.36
C ARG A 90 -6.02 5.31 -0.47
N ARG A 91 -4.73 5.32 -0.79
CA ARG A 91 -4.08 4.25 -1.56
C ARG A 91 -3.80 3.02 -0.71
N LEU A 92 -3.43 3.21 0.55
CA LEU A 92 -3.27 2.12 1.52
C LEU A 92 -4.58 1.39 1.79
N ASP A 93 -5.71 2.09 1.84
CA ASP A 93 -7.02 1.45 1.96
C ASP A 93 -7.31 0.48 0.80
N ARG A 94 -6.88 0.81 -0.41
CA ARG A 94 -7.00 -0.11 -1.56
C ARG A 94 -6.11 -1.34 -1.39
N ILE A 95 -4.89 -1.16 -0.88
CA ILE A 95 -3.98 -2.27 -0.57
C ILE A 95 -4.58 -3.17 0.52
N ARG A 96 -5.09 -2.59 1.62
CA ARG A 96 -5.75 -3.30 2.72
C ARG A 96 -6.91 -4.14 2.19
N LYS A 97 -7.82 -3.54 1.42
CA LYS A 97 -8.95 -4.24 0.79
C LYS A 97 -8.50 -5.37 -0.13
N GLY A 98 -7.44 -5.15 -0.91
CA GLY A 98 -6.83 -6.20 -1.72
C GLY A 98 -6.33 -7.38 -0.87
N GLY A 99 -5.67 -7.10 0.26
CA GLY A 99 -5.28 -8.07 1.27
C GLY A 99 -6.45 -8.86 1.85
N GLU A 100 -7.51 -8.15 2.26
CA GLU A 100 -8.74 -8.74 2.79
C GLU A 100 -9.39 -9.68 1.77
N TYR A 101 -9.51 -9.26 0.50
CA TYR A 101 -10.05 -10.12 -0.55
C TYR A 101 -9.18 -11.35 -0.80
N ALA A 102 -7.86 -11.22 -0.85
CA ALA A 102 -6.99 -12.38 -1.03
C ALA A 102 -7.11 -13.38 0.12
N LEU A 103 -7.33 -12.91 1.36
CA LEU A 103 -7.58 -13.77 2.50
C LEU A 103 -8.95 -14.46 2.41
N LEU A 104 -9.99 -13.76 1.95
CA LEU A 104 -11.33 -14.33 1.76
C LEU A 104 -11.35 -15.40 0.67
N PHE A 105 -10.66 -15.16 -0.43
CA PHE A 105 -10.55 -16.08 -1.57
C PHE A 105 -9.30 -16.97 -1.49
N SER A 106 -8.75 -17.19 -0.29
CA SER A 106 -7.62 -18.11 -0.13
C SER A 106 -8.08 -19.53 -0.46
N THR A 107 -7.19 -20.33 -1.08
CA THR A 107 -7.49 -21.72 -1.43
C THR A 107 -7.95 -22.53 -0.22
N GLU A 108 -7.40 -22.24 0.96
CA GLU A 108 -7.81 -22.84 2.23
C GLU A 108 -9.25 -22.52 2.59
N LYS A 109 -9.64 -21.23 2.58
CA LYS A 109 -11.01 -20.82 2.87
C LYS A 109 -12.00 -21.33 1.82
N LEU A 110 -11.61 -21.33 0.54
CA LEU A 110 -12.45 -21.89 -0.52
C LEU A 110 -12.66 -23.39 -0.35
N ARG A 111 -11.63 -24.16 0.04
CA ARG A 111 -11.79 -25.58 0.36
C ARG A 111 -12.70 -25.79 1.56
N HIS A 112 -12.52 -25.01 2.63
CA HIS A 112 -13.40 -25.09 3.80
C HIS A 112 -14.85 -24.78 3.44
N LEU A 113 -15.09 -23.76 2.60
CA LEU A 113 -16.42 -23.41 2.13
C LEU A 113 -17.06 -24.56 1.33
N LEU A 114 -16.31 -25.25 0.48
CA LEU A 114 -16.80 -26.40 -0.27
C LEU A 114 -17.24 -27.55 0.65
N VAL A 115 -16.47 -27.83 1.72
CA VAL A 115 -16.84 -28.85 2.73
C VAL A 115 -18.16 -28.46 3.40
N CYS A 116 -18.28 -27.22 3.88
CA CYS A 116 -19.52 -26.77 4.52
C CYS A 116 -20.73 -26.83 3.57
N ILE A 117 -20.55 -26.55 2.28
CA ILE A 117 -21.63 -26.66 1.28
C ILE A 117 -22.07 -28.12 1.15
N GLN A 118 -21.13 -29.07 1.07
CA GLN A 118 -21.44 -30.49 1.00
C GLN A 118 -22.21 -30.97 2.23
N GLU A 119 -21.81 -30.57 3.42
CA GLU A 119 -22.52 -30.91 4.67
C GLU A 119 -23.95 -30.36 4.71
N ILE A 120 -24.19 -29.17 4.15
CA ILE A 120 -25.53 -28.58 4.02
C ILE A 120 -26.38 -29.37 3.02
N GLU A 121 -25.81 -29.75 1.88
CA GLU A 121 -26.51 -30.54 0.85
C GLU A 121 -26.85 -31.95 1.33
N GLU A 122 -26.01 -32.56 2.17
CA GLU A 122 -26.24 -33.89 2.76
C GLU A 122 -27.29 -33.88 3.89
N THR A 123 -27.60 -32.71 4.45
CA THR A 123 -28.58 -32.55 5.53
C THR A 123 -29.96 -32.04 5.06
N GLN A 124 -30.14 -31.82 3.74
CA GLN A 124 -31.41 -31.47 3.08
C GLN A 124 -32.04 -32.68 2.39
#